data_AF-A0A9E1ETL3-F1
#
_entry.id   AF-A0A9E1ETL3-F1
#
_cell.length_a   1.000
_cell.length_b   1.000
_cell.length_c   1.000
_cell.angle_alpha   90.00
_cell.angle_beta   90.00
_cell.angle_gamma   90.00
#
_symmetry.space_group_name_H-M   'P 1'
#
loop_
_entity.id
_entity.type
_entity.pdbx_description
1 polymer ?
#
loop_
_entity_poly.entity_id
_entity_poly.type
_entity_poly.pdbx_seq_one_letter_code
_entity_poly.pdbx_strand_id
1 'polypeptide(L)'
;MHPYFSVMDERWFHRAFVYTGSVTDREKNLDFRYRYEQVKGDDGDALKASTYSDLCYELAQDVEEETFPWTDEGVEALKAWYQSQYEKFLAAHEA
;
A
#
# COMPACT_ATOMS: atom_id res chain seq x y z
N MET A 1 8.04 -3.23 -10.97
CA MET A 1 7.31 -3.42 -9.69
C MET A 1 8.30 -3.78 -8.61
N HIS A 2 8.21 -3.15 -7.43
CA HIS A 2 9.07 -3.40 -6.28
C HIS A 2 8.83 -4.82 -5.73
N PRO A 3 9.87 -5.56 -5.30
CA PRO A 3 9.73 -6.94 -4.83
C PRO A 3 8.72 -7.14 -3.70
N TYR A 4 8.51 -6.13 -2.85
CA TYR A 4 7.53 -6.21 -1.75
C TYR A 4 6.08 -6.21 -2.26
N PHE A 5 5.79 -5.50 -3.35
CA PHE A 5 4.44 -5.49 -3.92
C PHE A 5 4.21 -6.73 -4.78
N SER A 6 5.24 -7.22 -5.50
CA SER A 6 5.09 -8.35 -6.42
C SER A 6 4.68 -9.66 -5.76
N VAL A 7 5.03 -9.84 -4.48
CA VAL A 7 4.71 -11.06 -3.71
C VAL A 7 3.33 -11.03 -3.04
N MET A 8 2.60 -9.91 -3.14
CA MET A 8 1.23 -9.85 -2.65
C MET A 8 0.33 -10.65 -3.60
N ASP A 9 -0.45 -11.55 -3.01
CA ASP A 9 -1.50 -12.34 -3.66
C ASP A 9 -2.78 -12.27 -2.81
N GLU A 10 -3.90 -12.76 -3.33
CA GLU A 10 -5.18 -12.76 -2.61
C GLU A 10 -5.07 -13.38 -1.21
N ARG A 11 -4.27 -14.44 -1.07
CA ARG A 11 -4.03 -15.17 0.18
C ARG A 11 -3.25 -14.37 1.20
N TRP A 12 -2.36 -13.49 0.76
CA TRP A 12 -1.57 -12.61 1.62
C TRP A 12 -2.48 -11.76 2.51
N PHE A 13 -3.58 -11.25 1.95
CA PHE A 13 -4.49 -10.34 2.63
C PHE A 13 -5.36 -11.03 3.68
N HIS A 14 -5.48 -12.35 3.67
CA HIS A 14 -6.15 -13.11 4.74
C HIS A 14 -5.35 -13.15 6.05
N ARG A 15 -4.06 -12.78 6.03
CA ARG A 15 -3.17 -12.93 7.19
C ARG A 15 -3.42 -11.89 8.27
N ALA A 16 -3.98 -10.74 7.93
CA ALA A 16 -4.25 -9.66 8.88
C ALA A 16 -5.41 -8.78 8.42
N PHE A 17 -6.21 -8.30 9.37
CA PHE A 17 -7.26 -7.31 9.10
C PHE A 17 -6.69 -5.97 8.66
N VAL A 18 -5.57 -5.56 9.27
CA VAL A 18 -4.77 -4.40 8.89
C VAL A 18 -3.32 -4.83 8.82
N TYR A 19 -2.60 -4.35 7.81
CA TYR A 19 -1.17 -4.57 7.67
C TYR A 19 -0.50 -3.28 7.23
N THR A 20 0.64 -2.99 7.86
CA THR A 20 1.50 -1.86 7.51
C THR A 20 2.85 -2.39 7.08
N GLY A 21 3.37 -1.86 5.97
CA GLY A 21 4.70 -2.15 5.47
C GLY A 21 5.45 -0.88 5.08
N SER A 22 6.74 -1.04 4.79
CA SER A 22 7.56 0.04 4.27
C SER A 22 8.55 -0.45 3.22
N VAL A 23 8.94 0.45 2.32
CA VAL A 23 10.09 0.31 1.45
C VAL A 23 11.12 1.35 1.90
N THR A 24 12.13 0.89 2.65
CA THR A 24 13.12 1.77 3.29
C THR A 24 14.46 1.66 2.57
N ASP A 25 14.97 2.78 2.06
CA ASP A 25 16.35 2.94 1.58
C ASP A 25 17.13 3.75 2.62
N ARG A 26 17.98 3.06 3.38
CA ARG A 26 18.75 3.68 4.47
C ARG A 26 19.89 4.57 3.99
N GLU A 27 20.41 4.33 2.79
CA GLU A 27 21.52 5.13 2.26
C GLU A 27 21.02 6.50 1.81
N LYS A 28 19.80 6.54 1.25
CA LYS A 28 19.15 7.77 0.80
C LYS A 28 18.24 8.42 1.86
N ASN A 29 18.13 7.80 3.03
CA ASN A 29 17.21 8.21 4.10
C ASN A 29 15.76 8.34 3.59
N LEU A 30 15.31 7.39 2.77
CA LEU A 30 13.96 7.33 2.22
C LEU A 30 13.17 6.22 2.89
N ASP A 31 11.91 6.49 3.18
CA ASP A 31 11.04 5.55 3.85
C ASP A 31 9.60 5.69 3.34
N PHE A 32 9.26 4.89 2.32
CA PHE A 32 7.92 4.87 1.77
C PHE A 32 7.03 3.95 2.61
N ARG A 33 5.93 4.47 3.16
CA ARG A 33 4.97 3.69 3.96
C ARG A 33 3.74 3.33 3.15
N TYR A 34 3.27 2.09 3.34
CA TYR A 34 2.03 1.61 2.78
C TYR A 34 1.24 0.78 3.80
N ARG A 35 -0.08 0.79 3.69
CA ARG A 35 -0.99 0.09 4.58
C ARG A 35 -2.16 -0.48 3.80
N TYR A 36 -2.58 -1.70 4.11
CA TYR A 36 -3.90 -2.19 3.70
C TYR A 36 -4.81 -2.45 4.90
N GLU A 37 -6.11 -2.32 4.67
CA GLU A 37 -7.17 -2.68 5.60
C GLU A 37 -8.25 -3.47 4.86
N GLN A 38 -8.68 -4.58 5.45
CA GLN A 38 -9.82 -5.33 4.95
C GLN A 38 -11.11 -4.54 5.21
N VAL A 39 -11.88 -4.31 4.16
CA VAL A 39 -13.22 -3.74 4.23
C VAL A 39 -14.20 -4.86 3.96
N LYS A 40 -14.95 -5.26 4.98
CA LYS A 40 -16.02 -6.25 4.86
C LYS A 40 -17.33 -5.52 4.57
N GLY A 41 -18.04 -5.93 3.52
CA GLY A 41 -19.27 -5.28 3.09
C GLY A 41 -20.30 -6.27 2.56
N ASP A 42 -21.57 -5.87 2.56
CA ASP A 42 -22.68 -6.70 2.09
C ASP A 42 -22.59 -6.98 0.58
N ASP A 43 -21.96 -6.07 -0.19
CA ASP A 43 -21.74 -6.18 -1.64
C ASP A 43 -20.41 -6.84 -2.03
N GLY A 44 -19.72 -7.46 -1.06
CA GLY A 44 -18.44 -8.12 -1.23
C GLY A 44 -17.29 -7.47 -0.46
N ASP A 45 -16.24 -8.25 -0.27
CA ASP A 45 -15.06 -7.81 0.46
C ASP A 45 -14.13 -6.96 -0.42
N ALA A 46 -13.48 -5.98 0.20
CA ALA A 46 -12.55 -5.07 -0.44
C ALA A 46 -11.29 -4.85 0.40
N LEU A 47 -10.27 -4.25 -0.22
CA LEU A 47 -9.02 -3.86 0.39
C LEU A 47 -8.88 -2.34 0.23
N LYS A 48 -8.88 -1.63 1.36
CA LYS A 48 -8.53 -0.22 1.40
C LYS A 48 -7.01 -0.11 1.52
N ALA A 49 -6.37 0.38 0.47
CA ALA A 49 -4.94 0.64 0.41
C ALA A 49 -4.67 2.11 0.77
N SER A 50 -3.56 2.37 1.46
CA SER A 50 -3.13 3.71 1.86
C SER A 50 -1.61 3.87 1.75
N THR A 51 -1.14 5.07 1.42
CA THR A 51 0.30 5.45 1.43
C THR A 51 0.48 6.79 2.14
N TYR A 52 1.61 6.97 2.84
CA TYR A 52 1.86 8.14 3.70
C TYR A 52 3.35 8.29 4.03
N SER A 53 3.79 9.45 4.53
CA SER A 53 5.21 9.71 4.88
C SER A 53 5.55 9.50 6.37
N ASP A 54 4.61 9.69 7.28
CA ASP A 54 4.85 9.58 8.72
C ASP A 54 4.96 8.11 9.21
N LEU A 55 5.61 7.90 10.35
CA LEU A 55 5.65 6.56 10.97
C LEU A 55 4.26 6.08 11.45
N CYS A 56 3.39 7.02 11.83
CA CYS A 56 2.06 6.75 12.37
C CYS A 56 1.00 7.17 11.36
N TYR A 57 0.25 6.18 10.86
CA TYR A 57 -0.82 6.40 9.88
C TYR A 57 -1.88 7.40 10.36
N GLU A 58 -2.25 7.32 11.64
CA GLU A 58 -3.28 8.17 12.25
C GLU A 58 -2.85 9.64 12.41
N LEU A 59 -1.55 9.91 12.36
CA LEU A 59 -1.00 11.26 12.47
C LEU A 59 -0.55 11.84 11.13
N ALA A 60 -0.44 10.99 10.10
CA ALA A 60 -0.04 11.40 8.76
C ALA A 60 -1.03 12.41 8.17
N GLN A 61 -0.51 13.48 7.57
CA GLN A 61 -1.32 14.53 6.94
C GLN A 61 -1.48 14.34 5.43
N ASP A 62 -0.70 13.42 4.85
CA ASP A 62 -0.54 13.20 3.41
C ASP A 62 -1.05 11.80 2.99
N VAL A 63 -2.03 11.26 3.73
CA VAL A 63 -2.59 9.96 3.44
C VAL A 63 -3.32 9.99 2.10
N GLU A 64 -2.82 9.24 1.12
CA GLU A 64 -3.55 8.90 -0.10
C GLU A 64 -4.14 7.50 0.02
N GLU A 65 -5.37 7.30 -0.48
CA GLU A 65 -6.11 6.05 -0.31
C GLU A 65 -6.85 5.64 -1.57
N GLU A 66 -6.93 4.34 -1.82
CA GLU A 66 -7.77 3.76 -2.86
C GLU A 66 -8.34 2.41 -2.39
N THR A 67 -9.54 2.06 -2.84
CA THR A 67 -10.22 0.82 -2.46
C THR A 67 -10.35 -0.09 -3.65
N PHE A 68 -9.96 -1.35 -3.47
CA PHE A 68 -9.95 -2.37 -4.52
C PHE A 68 -10.82 -3.55 -4.10
N PRO A 69 -11.54 -4.21 -5.02
CA PRO A 69 -12.21 -5.47 -4.72
C PRO A 69 -11.21 -6.51 -4.20
N TRP A 70 -11.58 -7.34 -3.23
CA TRP A 70 -10.73 -8.44 -2.78
C TRP A 70 -10.89 -9.65 -3.71
N THR A 71 -10.38 -9.48 -4.92
CA THR A 71 -10.29 -10.50 -5.97
C THR A 71 -8.87 -10.51 -6.52
N ASP A 72 -8.49 -11.53 -7.30
CA ASP A 72 -7.17 -11.57 -7.93
C ASP A 72 -6.90 -10.33 -8.81
N GLU A 73 -7.89 -9.89 -9.59
CA GLU A 73 -7.80 -8.68 -10.42
C GLU A 73 -7.66 -7.41 -9.57
N GLY A 74 -8.42 -7.30 -8.47
CA GLY A 74 -8.33 -6.17 -7.56
C GLY A 74 -6.99 -6.12 -6.81
N VAL A 75 -6.40 -7.27 -6.49
CA VAL A 75 -5.06 -7.37 -5.92
C VAL A 75 -4.00 -6.91 -6.91
N GLU A 76 -4.10 -7.27 -8.19
CA GLU A 76 -3.18 -6.76 -9.22
C GLU A 76 -3.32 -5.24 -9.41
N ALA A 77 -4.54 -4.70 -9.38
CA ALA A 77 -4.78 -3.26 -9.41
C ALA A 77 -4.17 -2.55 -8.20
N LEU A 78 -4.33 -3.09 -6.99
CA LEU A 78 -3.74 -2.59 -5.75
C LEU A 78 -2.20 -2.58 -5.84
N LYS A 79 -1.59 -3.65 -6.36
CA LYS A 79 -0.13 -3.73 -6.55
C LYS A 79 0.39 -2.67 -7.52
N ALA A 80 -0.33 -2.48 -8.63
CA ALA A 80 -0.01 -1.44 -9.61
C ALA A 80 -0.15 -0.05 -8.99
N TRP A 81 -1.16 0.17 -8.16
CA TRP A 81 -1.35 1.42 -7.44
C TRP A 81 -0.21 1.72 -6.46
N TYR A 82 0.15 0.78 -5.57
CA TYR A 82 1.30 0.94 -4.69
C TYR A 82 2.60 1.19 -5.45
N GLN A 83 2.80 0.51 -6.57
CA GLN A 83 3.96 0.76 -7.42
C GLN A 83 3.98 2.20 -7.94
N SER A 84 2.84 2.70 -8.43
CA SER A 84 2.74 4.08 -8.92
C SER A 84 2.99 5.10 -7.80
N GLN A 85 2.50 4.83 -6.58
CA GLN A 85 2.72 5.68 -5.42
C GLN A 85 4.18 5.71 -4.99
N TYR A 86 4.84 4.56 -5.03
CA TYR A 86 6.26 4.46 -4.77
C TYR A 86 7.09 5.23 -5.81
N GLU A 87 6.73 5.16 -7.09
CA GLU A 87 7.39 5.93 -8.16
C GLU A 87 7.19 7.45 -8.00
N LYS A 88 5.99 7.91 -7.64
CA LYS A 88 5.74 9.32 -7.28
C LYS A 88 6.60 9.75 -6.10
N PHE A 89 6.67 8.92 -5.06
CA PHE A 89 7.50 9.18 -3.88
C PHE A 89 8.98 9.33 -4.26
N LEU A 90 9.53 8.41 -5.06
CA LEU A 90 10.92 8.52 -5.52
C LEU A 90 11.15 9.81 -6.32
N ALA A 91 10.28 10.12 -7.29
CA ALA A 91 10.40 11.33 -8.09
C ALA A 91 10.38 12.63 -7.24
N ALA A 92 9.64 12.64 -6.13
CA ALA A 92 9.62 13.77 -5.20
C ALA A 92 10.90 13.93 -4.37
N HIS A 93 11.75 12.88 -4.30
CA HIS A 93 12.97 12.84 -3.48
C HIS A 93 14.26 12.74 -4.31
N GLU A 94 14.19 12.83 -5.64
CA GLU A 94 15.36 12.87 -6.54
C GLU A 94 15.97 14.29 -6.71
N ALA A 95 15.74 15.21 -5.76
CA ALA A 95 16.23 16.60 -5.81
C ALA A 95 17.54 16.82 -5.02
#